data_AF-A0A6A4QGN3-F1
#
_entry.id   AF-A0A6A4QGN3-F1
#
_cell.length_a   1.000
_cell.length_b   1.000
_cell.length_c   1.000
_cell.angle_alpha   90.00
_cell.angle_beta   90.00
_cell.angle_gamma   90.00
#
_symmetry.space_group_name_H-M   'P 1'
#
loop_
_entity.id
_entity.type
_entity.pdbx_description
1 polymer ?
#
loop_
_entity_poly.entity_id
_entity_poly.type
_entity_poly.pdbx_seq_one_letter_code
_entity_poly.pdbx_strand_id
1 'polypeptide(L)' 'MQWFIYQVALVILSHQLEMIPNTYFIYPLPESIIEPARDLLNENNAPIYKSMTFGEFNLNFFNKGPKIESELQS' A
#
# COMPACT_ATOMS: atom_id res chain seq x y z
N MET A 1 5.41 -10.70 0.88
CA MET A 1 4.07 -10.35 0.33
C MET A 1 2.89 -10.92 1.10
N GLN A 2 3.00 -12.09 1.73
CA GLN A 2 1.93 -12.62 2.60
C GLN A 2 1.61 -11.69 3.81
N TRP A 3 2.62 -10.97 4.32
CA TRP A 3 2.51 -10.12 5.51
C TRP A 3 1.66 -8.84 5.35
N PHE A 4 1.64 -8.23 4.15
CA PHE A 4 0.84 -7.01 3.90
C PHE A 4 -0.65 -7.34 3.79
N ILE A 5 -0.98 -8.48 3.17
CA ILE A 5 -2.34 -9.00 3.11
C ILE A 5 -2.79 -9.44 4.50
N TYR A 6 -1.91 -10.04 5.33
CA TYR A 6 -2.27 -10.36 6.72
C TYR A 6 -2.50 -9.13 7.59
N GLN A 7 -1.80 -8.01 7.40
CA GLN A 7 -2.14 -6.78 8.15
C GLN A 7 -3.51 -6.24 7.75
N VAL A 8 -3.85 -6.25 6.46
CA VAL A 8 -5.18 -5.83 5.99
C VAL A 8 -6.26 -6.84 6.42
N ALA A 9 -6.00 -8.15 6.38
CA ALA A 9 -6.96 -9.19 6.73
C ALA A 9 -7.13 -9.42 8.25
N LEU A 10 -6.09 -9.23 9.06
CA LEU A 10 -6.16 -9.33 10.53
C LEU A 10 -6.94 -8.16 11.13
N VAL A 11 -6.86 -6.98 10.50
CA VAL A 11 -7.76 -5.86 10.80
C VAL A 11 -9.21 -6.22 10.46
N ILE A 12 -9.47 -6.97 9.39
CA ILE A 12 -10.82 -7.39 8.98
C ILE A 12 -11.40 -8.48 9.90
N LEU A 13 -10.60 -9.46 10.35
CA LEU A 13 -11.10 -10.59 11.15
C LEU A 13 -11.28 -10.25 12.64
N SER A 14 -10.45 -9.35 13.20
CA SER A 14 -10.62 -8.85 14.58
C SER A 14 -11.88 -7.98 14.74
N HIS A 15 -12.37 -7.40 13.64
CA HIS A 15 -13.53 -6.50 13.60
C HIS A 15 -14.88 -7.21 13.37
N GLN A 16 -14.92 -8.55 13.44
CA GLN A 16 -16.17 -9.33 13.45
C GLN A 16 -16.81 -9.39 14.84
N LEU A 17 -16.15 -8.87 15.87
CA LEU A 17 -16.73 -8.65 17.20
C LEU A 17 -16.67 -7.15 17.49
N GLU A 18 -17.85 -6.52 17.37
CA GLU A 18 -18.18 -5.10 17.62
C GLU A 18 -17.95 -4.14 16.44
N MET A 19 -19.07 -3.61 15.91
CA MET A 19 -19.13 -2.57 14.89
C MET A 19 -18.52 -1.26 15.43
N ILE A 20 -17.30 -0.91 15.07
CA ILE A 20 -16.71 0.40 15.39
C ILE A 20 -17.04 1.37 14.23
N PRO A 21 -17.83 2.44 14.45
CA PRO A 21 -18.30 3.29 13.35
C PRO A 21 -17.22 4.19 12.71
N ASN A 22 -15.97 4.17 13.17
CA ASN A 22 -14.96 5.18 12.81
C ASN A 22 -13.63 4.55 12.40
N THR A 23 -13.57 3.93 11.22
CA THR A 23 -12.30 3.64 10.56
C THR A 23 -11.91 4.82 9.68
N TYR A 24 -10.76 5.45 9.96
CA TYR A 24 -10.21 6.52 9.14
C TYR A 24 -9.01 6.00 8.38
N PHE A 25 -8.97 6.28 7.08
CA PHE A 25 -7.80 6.06 6.26
C PHE A 25 -7.05 7.38 6.10
N ILE A 26 -5.77 7.40 6.48
CA ILE A 26 -4.90 8.54 6.27
C ILE A 26 -4.13 8.29 4.97
N TYR A 27 -4.28 9.20 4.02
CA TYR A 27 -3.63 9.13 2.72
C TYR A 27 -2.68 10.31 2.50
N PRO A 28 -1.60 10.12 1.73
CA PRO A 28 -0.81 11.23 1.20
C PRO A 28 -1.65 12.14 0.30
N LEU A 29 -1.17 13.35 0.03
CA LEU A 29 -1.75 14.18 -1.03
C LEU A 29 -1.53 13.52 -2.40
N PRO A 30 -2.43 13.69 -3.38
CA PRO A 30 -2.29 13.08 -4.70
C PRO A 30 -0.94 13.38 -5.38
N GLU A 31 -0.38 14.56 -5.15
CA GLU A 31 0.90 15.02 -5.71
C GLU A 31 2.11 14.52 -4.91
N SER A 32 1.88 13.90 -3.74
CA SER A 32 2.95 13.34 -2.92
C SER A 32 3.61 12.17 -3.63
N ILE A 33 4.93 12.17 -3.69
CA ILE A 33 5.71 11.04 -4.18
C ILE A 33 5.70 9.95 -3.11
N ILE A 34 5.26 8.76 -3.48
CA ILE A 34 5.42 7.54 -2.71
C ILE A 34 6.61 6.76 -3.28
N GLU A 35 7.52 6.35 -2.41
CA GLU A 35 8.72 5.60 -2.78
C GLU A 35 9.19 4.73 -1.61
N PRO A 36 10.00 3.68 -1.85
CA PRO A 36 10.59 2.90 -0.78
C PRO A 36 11.39 3.81 0.18
N ALA A 37 11.12 3.67 1.49
CA ALA A 37 11.81 4.46 2.49
C ALA A 37 13.32 4.19 2.43
N ARG A 38 14.12 5.25 2.25
CA ARG A 38 15.57 5.17 2.03
C ARG A 38 16.29 4.46 3.18
N ASP A 39 15.82 4.66 4.40
CA ASP A 39 16.38 4.05 5.60
C ASP A 39 16.21 2.51 5.62
N LEU A 40 15.32 1.97 4.79
CA LEU A 40 15.11 0.53 4.63
C LEU A 40 15.92 -0.07 3.47
N LEU A 41 16.53 0.75 2.61
CA LEU A 41 17.31 0.30 1.47
C LEU A 41 18.77 0.05 1.87
N ASN A 42 19.34 -1.05 1.39
CA ASN A 42 20.76 -1.37 1.58
C ASN A 42 21.24 -2.33 0.48
N GLU A 43 22.53 -2.71 0.53
CA GLU A 43 23.15 -3.61 -0.46
C GLU A 43 22.41 -4.95 -0.62
N ASN A 44 21.76 -5.42 0.45
CA ASN A 44 21.00 -6.67 0.46
C ASN A 44 19.48 -6.45 0.31
N ASN A 45 19.02 -5.20 0.29
CA ASN A 45 17.61 -4.84 0.20
C ASN A 45 17.41 -3.71 -0.81
N ALA A 46 17.44 -4.08 -2.09
CA ALA A 46 17.18 -3.18 -3.20
C ALA A 46 15.69 -2.75 -3.22
N PRO A 47 15.38 -1.57 -3.77
CA PRO A 47 14.00 -1.13 -3.92
C PRO A 47 13.22 -2.09 -4.82
N ILE A 48 12.10 -2.60 -4.30
CA ILE A 48 11.19 -3.50 -5.04
C ILE A 48 10.17 -2.71 -5.86
N TYR A 49 9.75 -1.56 -5.34
CA TYR A 49 8.70 -0.73 -5.94
C TYR A 49 9.31 0.57 -6.47
N LYS A 50 8.83 1.03 -7.63
CA LYS A 50 9.25 2.31 -8.24
C LYS A 50 8.65 3.50 -7.50
N SER A 51 9.31 4.65 -7.57
CA SER A 51 8.75 5.92 -7.11
C SER A 51 7.64 6.39 -8.07
N MET A 52 6.52 6.87 -7.53
CA MET A 52 5.42 7.45 -8.29
C MET A 52 4.59 8.41 -7.43
N THR A 53 3.69 9.18 -8.04
CA THR A 53 2.74 9.99 -7.25
C THR A 53 1.63 9.12 -6.65
N PHE A 54 1.10 9.52 -5.49
CA PHE A 54 -0.03 8.81 -4.88
C PHE A 54 -1.28 8.85 -5.78
N GLY A 55 -1.46 9.90 -6.57
CA GLY A 55 -2.52 10.00 -7.57
C GLY A 55 -2.42 8.93 -8.66
N GLU A 56 -1.22 8.70 -9.21
CA GLU A 56 -0.98 7.63 -10.19
C GLU A 56 -1.23 6.25 -9.58
N PHE A 57 -0.78 6.03 -8.34
CA PHE A 57 -1.05 4.80 -7.61
C PHE A 57 -2.56 4.54 -7.47
N ASN A 58 -3.32 5.52 -6.98
CA ASN A 58 -4.77 5.40 -6.80
C ASN A 58 -5.47 5.11 -8.13
N LEU A 59 -5.15 5.85 -9.18
CA LEU A 59 -5.74 5.63 -10.51
C LEU A 59 -5.49 4.20 -11.00
N ASN A 60 -4.25 3.73 -10.89
CA ASN A 60 -3.90 2.37 -11.28
C ASN A 60 -4.62 1.34 -10.40
N PHE A 61 -4.78 1.61 -9.11
CA PHE A 61 -5.39 0.69 -8.15
C PHE A 61 -6.88 0.51 -8.45
N PHE A 62 -7.60 1.61 -8.70
CA PHE A 62 -9.02 1.53 -9.04
C PHE A 62 -9.26 0.95 -10.45
N ASN A 63 -8.33 1.14 -11.40
CA ASN A 63 -8.47 0.58 -12.74
C ASN A 63 -8.12 -0.91 -12.84
N LYS A 64 -7.07 -1.35 -12.12
CA LYS A 64 -6.51 -2.72 -12.24
C LYS A 64 -6.87 -3.62 -11.05
N GLY A 65 -7.39 -3.03 -9.97
CA GLY A 65 -7.76 -3.73 -8.75
C GLY A 65 -6.59 -4.53 -8.15
N PRO A 66 -6.81 -5.77 -7.70
CA PRO A 66 -5.82 -6.57 -6.98
C PRO A 66 -4.61 -6.99 -7.84
N LYS A 67 -4.61 -6.71 -9.15
CA LYS A 67 -3.52 -7.07 -10.07
C LYS A 67 -2.48 -5.95 -10.27
N ILE A 68 -2.57 -4.86 -9.51
CA ILE A 68 -1.65 -3.72 -9.65
C ILE A 68 -0.20 -4.06 -9.30
N GLU A 69 0.06 -5.11 -8.52
CA GLU A 69 1.39 -5.37 -7.95
C GLU A 69 2.52 -5.43 -8.99
N SER A 70 2.29 -6.07 -10.15
CA SER A 70 3.28 -6.13 -11.24
C SER A 70 3.60 -4.77 -11.87
N GLU A 71 2.73 -3.79 -11.72
CA GLU A 71 2.90 -2.44 -12.27
C GLU A 71 3.65 -1.51 -11.32
N LEU A 72 3.69 -1.87 -10.04
CA LEU A 72 4.42 -1.13 -9.01
C LEU A 72 5.90 -1.51 -8.98
N GLN A 73 6.23 -2.71 -9.46
CA GLN A 73 7.60 -3.20 -9.51
C GLN A 73 8.40 -2.51 -10.62
N SER A 74 9.71 -2.34 -10.36
CA SER A 74 10.70 -1.77 -11.30
C SER A 74 11.17 -2.77 -12.34
#